data_AF-M3DG80-F1
#
_entry.id   AF-M3DG80-F1
#
_cell.length_a   1.000
_cell.length_b   1.000
_cell.length_c   1.000
_cell.angle_alpha   90.00
_cell.angle_beta   90.00
_cell.angle_gamma   90.00
#
_symmetry.space_group_name_H-M   'P 1'
#
loop_
_entity.id
_entity.type
_entity.pdbx_description
1 polymer ?
#
loop_
_entity_poly.entity_id
_entity_poly.type
_entity_poly.pdbx_seq_one_letter_code
_entity_poly.pdbx_strand_id
1 'polypeptide(L)'
;MTGSLGQTAAECLDMIRQLIDDRDEKGTAGIKGTVEYAFWFAPGTWEVCPNGADSAYGRHIKPSDAPCNEDSCKRLAARVAARKARRAQGNPTPAALSAQLARAGFERIAHGRLSAGFRVLKNEGGPATGVRVVWYGEGRRLPLDSEPGRLAEIAEFIRAGGKYAVRYNGGARAEVTARRPAGDPRR
;
A
#
# COMPACT_ATOMS: atom_id res chain seq x y z
N MET A 1 -6.63 -10.10 -32.48
CA MET A 1 -6.18 -9.11 -33.49
C MET A 1 -6.98 -9.37 -34.75
N THR A 2 -7.93 -8.51 -35.08
CA THR A 2 -8.61 -8.52 -36.38
C THR A 2 -7.79 -7.63 -37.30
N GLY A 3 -6.94 -8.23 -38.16
CA GLY A 3 -6.41 -7.49 -39.31
C GLY A 3 -7.59 -6.95 -40.11
N SER A 4 -7.49 -5.70 -40.57
CA SER A 4 -8.51 -5.14 -41.46
C SER A 4 -8.59 -6.02 -42.70
N LEU A 5 -9.78 -6.47 -43.06
CA LEU A 5 -10.02 -7.19 -44.31
C LEU A 5 -9.47 -6.35 -45.47
N GLY A 6 -8.38 -6.81 -46.09
CA GLY A 6 -7.72 -6.13 -47.23
C GLY A 6 -6.21 -5.92 -47.11
N GLN A 7 -5.56 -6.22 -45.97
CA GLN A 7 -4.10 -6.11 -45.88
C GLN A 7 -3.39 -7.11 -46.81
N THR A 8 -2.51 -6.60 -47.66
CA THR A 8 -1.59 -7.37 -48.48
C THR A 8 -0.54 -8.06 -47.60
N ALA A 9 0.07 -9.13 -48.12
CA ALA A 9 1.16 -9.81 -47.40
C ALA A 9 2.34 -8.89 -47.09
N ALA A 10 2.62 -7.91 -47.97
CA ALA A 10 3.68 -6.92 -47.76
C ALA A 10 3.37 -6.01 -46.56
N GLU A 11 2.13 -5.51 -46.44
CA GLU A 11 1.70 -4.68 -45.32
C GLU A 11 1.74 -5.44 -43.98
N CYS A 12 1.40 -6.73 -44.01
CA CYS A 12 1.54 -7.59 -42.83
C CYS A 12 3.00 -7.76 -42.41
N LEU A 13 3.92 -7.94 -43.37
CA LEU A 13 5.35 -8.07 -43.09
C LEU A 13 5.97 -6.76 -42.58
N ASP A 14 5.60 -5.62 -43.16
CA ASP A 14 6.06 -4.30 -42.71
C ASP A 14 5.56 -3.99 -41.29
N MET A 15 4.31 -4.33 -40.99
CA MET A 15 3.77 -4.21 -39.62
C MET A 15 4.55 -5.08 -38.63
N ILE A 16 4.87 -6.33 -38.98
CA ILE A 16 5.65 -7.22 -38.12
C ILE A 16 7.07 -6.67 -37.89
N ARG A 17 7.71 -6.16 -38.96
CA ARG A 17 9.03 -5.55 -38.87
C ARG A 17 9.03 -4.32 -37.95
N GLN A 18 8.08 -3.42 -38.12
CA GLN A 18 7.95 -2.25 -37.25
C GLN A 18 7.77 -2.66 -35.79
N LEU A 19 6.99 -3.70 -35.51
CA LEU A 19 6.81 -4.21 -34.14
C LEU A 19 8.09 -4.80 -33.54
N ILE A 20 8.98 -5.37 -34.36
CA ILE A 20 10.29 -5.86 -33.94
C ILE A 20 11.22 -4.68 -33.65
N ASP A 21 11.34 -3.74 -34.59
CA ASP A 21 12.20 -2.56 -34.45
C ASP A 21 11.79 -1.73 -33.21
N ASP A 22 10.50 -1.45 -33.04
CA ASP A 22 9.92 -0.77 -31.87
C ASP A 22 10.23 -1.48 -30.54
N ARG A 23 10.52 -2.77 -30.57
CA ARG A 23 10.76 -3.59 -29.39
C ARG A 23 12.25 -3.67 -29.08
N ASP A 24 13.08 -3.80 -30.10
CA ASP A 24 14.52 -3.72 -29.98
C ASP A 24 14.96 -2.35 -29.46
N GLU A 25 14.33 -1.26 -29.94
CA GLU A 25 14.56 0.09 -29.41
C GLU A 25 14.21 0.21 -27.91
N LYS A 26 13.18 -0.49 -27.44
CA LYS A 26 12.79 -0.47 -26.02
C LYS A 26 13.71 -1.30 -25.14
N GLY A 27 14.52 -2.19 -25.70
CA GLY A 27 15.43 -3.08 -24.99
C GLY A 27 14.76 -3.78 -23.80
N THR A 28 15.46 -3.86 -22.67
CA THR A 28 14.94 -4.50 -21.45
C THR A 28 13.72 -3.80 -20.85
N ALA A 29 13.53 -2.50 -21.09
CA ALA A 29 12.33 -1.79 -20.62
C ALA A 29 11.05 -2.23 -21.36
N GLY A 30 11.20 -2.81 -22.56
CA GLY A 30 10.10 -3.37 -23.36
C GLY A 30 9.61 -4.74 -22.90
N ILE A 31 10.35 -5.44 -22.03
CA ILE A 31 10.02 -6.81 -21.61
C ILE A 31 8.88 -6.80 -20.58
N LYS A 32 7.69 -7.18 -21.05
CA LYS A 32 6.44 -7.36 -20.29
C LYS A 32 5.51 -8.34 -21.05
N GLY A 33 4.44 -8.82 -20.41
CA GLY A 33 3.47 -9.75 -20.99
C GLY A 33 3.52 -11.16 -20.38
N THR A 34 2.78 -12.10 -20.96
CA THR A 34 2.68 -13.48 -20.45
C THR A 34 3.76 -14.39 -21.03
N VAL A 35 3.96 -15.55 -20.40
CA VAL A 35 4.89 -16.59 -20.90
C VAL A 35 4.53 -17.05 -22.33
N GLU A 36 3.24 -17.04 -22.69
CA GLU A 36 2.76 -17.42 -24.03
C GLU A 36 3.32 -16.51 -25.14
N TYR A 37 3.59 -15.24 -24.85
CA TYR A 37 4.15 -14.29 -25.80
C TYR A 37 5.66 -14.11 -25.65
N ALA A 38 6.33 -14.96 -24.87
CA ALA A 38 7.75 -14.82 -24.60
C ALA A 38 8.63 -15.11 -25.82
N PHE A 39 8.09 -15.80 -26.84
CA PHE A 39 8.78 -16.07 -28.11
C PHE A 39 9.15 -14.81 -28.91
N TRP A 40 8.52 -13.67 -28.59
CA TRP A 40 8.87 -12.37 -29.15
C TRP A 40 10.11 -11.73 -28.52
N PHE A 41 10.76 -12.39 -27.56
CA PHE A 41 11.97 -11.89 -26.90
C PHE A 41 13.13 -12.85 -27.13
N ALA A 42 14.33 -12.30 -27.25
CA ALA A 42 15.54 -13.10 -27.38
C ALA A 42 15.70 -14.03 -26.16
N PRO A 43 16.06 -15.32 -26.36
CA PRO A 43 16.30 -16.25 -25.27
C PRO A 43 17.32 -15.70 -24.26
N GLY A 44 17.06 -15.92 -22.96
CA GLY A 44 17.94 -15.45 -21.87
C GLY A 44 17.74 -14.00 -21.45
N THR A 45 17.04 -13.17 -22.23
CA THR A 45 16.75 -11.76 -21.86
C THR A 45 15.57 -11.59 -20.92
N TRP A 46 14.79 -12.65 -20.72
CA TRP A 46 13.61 -12.65 -19.88
C TRP A 46 13.55 -13.87 -18.96
N GLU A 47 12.83 -13.72 -17.85
CA GLU A 47 12.50 -14.79 -16.91
C GLU A 47 11.04 -14.69 -16.45
N VAL A 48 10.52 -15.77 -15.86
CA VAL A 48 9.17 -15.78 -15.30
C VAL A 48 9.17 -14.95 -14.02
N CYS A 49 8.26 -13.97 -13.92
CA CYS A 49 8.18 -13.14 -12.74
C CYS A 49 7.70 -13.96 -11.53
N PRO A 50 8.44 -13.95 -10.40
CA PRO A 50 8.03 -14.70 -9.20
C PRO A 50 6.74 -14.15 -8.57
N ASN A 51 6.43 -12.87 -8.82
CA ASN A 51 5.20 -12.23 -8.33
C ASN A 51 3.99 -12.45 -9.26
N GLY A 52 4.17 -13.18 -10.36
CA GLY A 52 3.13 -13.40 -11.38
C GLY A 52 2.16 -14.55 -11.11
N ALA A 53 2.30 -15.26 -9.98
CA ALA A 53 1.46 -16.42 -9.68
C ALA A 53 -0.02 -16.06 -9.43
N ASP A 54 -0.30 -14.85 -8.93
CA ASP A 54 -1.64 -14.42 -8.51
C ASP A 54 -2.29 -13.38 -9.44
N SER A 55 -1.69 -13.07 -10.61
CA SER A 55 -2.33 -12.17 -11.57
C SER A 55 -3.41 -12.89 -12.38
N ALA A 56 -4.55 -12.22 -12.59
CA ALA A 56 -5.68 -12.70 -13.39
C ALA A 56 -5.34 -13.12 -14.84
N TYR A 57 -4.12 -12.84 -15.31
CA TYR A 57 -3.63 -13.10 -16.67
C TYR A 57 -2.53 -14.18 -16.73
N GLY A 58 -2.43 -15.05 -15.72
CA GLY A 58 -1.40 -16.09 -15.68
C GLY A 58 -0.01 -15.56 -15.37
N ARG A 59 0.98 -16.46 -15.33
CA ARG A 59 2.38 -16.13 -15.06
C ARG A 59 2.86 -15.13 -16.14
N HIS A 60 3.33 -13.96 -15.71
CA HIS A 60 3.93 -12.96 -16.59
C HIS A 60 5.46 -13.03 -16.55
N ILE A 61 6.10 -12.44 -17.55
CA ILE A 61 7.56 -12.40 -17.67
C ILE A 61 8.11 -11.04 -17.25
N LYS A 62 9.41 -11.01 -16.95
CA LYS A 62 10.18 -9.81 -16.66
C LYS A 62 11.56 -9.90 -17.31
N PRO A 63 12.30 -8.78 -17.43
CA PRO A 63 13.70 -8.88 -17.85
C PRO A 63 14.50 -9.67 -16.82
N SER A 64 15.43 -10.50 -17.30
CA SER A 64 16.38 -11.24 -16.46
C SER A 64 17.16 -10.27 -15.58
N ASP A 65 17.33 -10.61 -14.30
CA ASP A 65 18.09 -9.84 -13.32
C ASP A 65 17.64 -8.38 -13.09
N ALA A 66 16.47 -7.99 -13.62
CA ALA A 66 15.93 -6.64 -13.48
C ALA A 66 14.54 -6.64 -12.83
N PRO A 67 14.07 -5.50 -12.28
CA PRO A 67 12.71 -5.36 -11.78
C PRO A 67 11.66 -5.67 -12.87
N CYS A 68 10.53 -6.21 -12.45
CA CYS A 68 9.41 -6.46 -13.36
C CYS A 68 8.79 -5.16 -13.87
N ASN A 69 8.55 -5.10 -15.18
CA ASN A 69 7.97 -3.95 -15.84
C ASN A 69 6.44 -3.89 -15.79
N GLU A 70 5.76 -4.96 -15.36
CA GLU A 70 4.31 -4.98 -15.23
C GLU A 70 3.80 -3.93 -14.25
N ASP A 71 2.71 -3.25 -14.61
CA ASP A 71 2.15 -2.18 -13.82
C ASP A 71 1.71 -2.65 -12.42
N SER A 72 1.18 -3.88 -12.34
CA SER A 72 0.80 -4.50 -11.07
C SER A 72 2.02 -4.66 -10.15
N CYS A 73 3.13 -5.16 -10.68
CA CYS A 73 4.40 -5.33 -9.97
C CYS A 73 5.02 -3.98 -9.59
N LYS A 74 5.02 -2.99 -10.48
CA LYS A 74 5.47 -1.62 -10.19
C LYS A 74 4.67 -0.98 -9.07
N ARG A 75 3.34 -1.09 -9.09
CA ARG A 75 2.46 -0.60 -8.01
C ARG A 75 2.73 -1.31 -6.70
N LEU A 76 2.95 -2.63 -6.73
CA LEU A 76 3.31 -3.39 -5.53
C LEU A 76 4.66 -2.94 -4.95
N ALA A 77 5.68 -2.82 -5.79
CA ALA A 77 7.00 -2.33 -5.39
C ALA A 77 6.93 -0.92 -4.79
N ALA A 78 6.18 -0.01 -5.41
CA ALA A 78 5.95 1.34 -4.89
C ALA A 78 5.22 1.32 -3.53
N ARG A 79 4.22 0.45 -3.34
CA ARG A 79 3.53 0.27 -2.05
C ARG A 79 4.47 -0.25 -0.96
N VAL A 80 5.33 -1.21 -1.29
CA VAL A 80 6.32 -1.76 -0.35
C VAL A 80 7.37 -0.71 0.01
N ALA A 81 7.90 0.02 -0.98
CA ALA A 81 8.85 1.11 -0.77
C ALA A 81 8.25 2.22 0.10
N ALA A 82 7.01 2.65 -0.19
CA ALA A 82 6.30 3.62 0.63
C ALA A 82 6.09 3.13 2.08
N ARG A 83 5.79 1.84 2.28
CA ARG A 83 5.68 1.24 3.62
C ARG A 83 7.03 1.24 4.35
N LYS A 84 8.12 0.92 3.66
CA LYS A 84 9.49 0.94 4.22
C LYS A 84 9.90 2.36 4.61
N ALA A 85 9.69 3.34 3.73
CA ALA A 85 9.98 4.75 4.00
C ALA A 85 9.19 5.28 5.21
N ARG A 86 7.89 4.95 5.30
CA ARG A 86 7.05 5.31 6.46
C ARG A 86 7.57 4.74 7.78
N ARG A 87 8.05 3.49 7.77
CA ARG A 87 8.66 2.86 8.96
C ARG A 87 9.95 3.56 9.38
N ALA A 88 10.80 3.92 8.43
CA ALA A 88 12.05 4.64 8.70
C ALA A 88 11.80 6.02 9.35
N GLN A 89 10.71 6.69 9.00
CA GLN A 89 10.30 7.97 9.59
C GLN A 89 9.65 7.84 10.99
N GLY A 90 9.55 6.63 11.54
CA GLY A 90 8.94 6.40 12.87
C GLY A 90 7.42 6.50 12.91
N ASN A 91 6.74 6.52 11.75
CA ASN A 91 5.28 6.66 11.70
C ASN A 91 4.55 5.47 12.33
N PRO A 92 3.50 5.70 13.12
CA PRO A 92 2.70 4.63 13.70
C PRO A 92 2.03 3.82 12.56
N THR A 93 2.01 2.49 12.71
CA THR A 93 1.18 1.64 11.86
C THR A 93 -0.06 1.21 12.62
N PRO A 94 -1.23 1.06 11.98
CA PRO A 94 -2.45 0.63 12.66
C PRO A 94 -2.27 -0.68 13.44
N ALA A 95 -1.57 -1.65 12.85
CA ALA A 95 -1.29 -2.94 13.48
C ALA A 95 -0.39 -2.81 14.71
N ALA A 96 0.72 -2.08 14.61
CA ALA A 96 1.65 -1.92 15.74
C ALA A 96 0.99 -1.18 16.91
N LEU A 97 0.29 -0.07 16.64
CA LEU A 97 -0.38 0.69 17.69
C LEU A 97 -1.55 -0.11 18.30
N SER A 98 -2.31 -0.85 17.48
CA SER A 98 -3.36 -1.74 18.00
C SER A 98 -2.81 -2.81 18.94
N ALA A 99 -1.69 -3.44 18.58
CA ALA A 99 -1.05 -4.44 19.43
C ALA A 99 -0.52 -3.84 20.74
N GLN A 100 0.05 -2.63 20.69
CA GLN A 100 0.53 -1.93 21.89
C GLN A 100 -0.62 -1.60 22.86
N LEU A 101 -1.73 -1.08 22.34
CA LEU A 101 -2.91 -0.77 23.16
C LEU A 101 -3.55 -2.02 23.77
N ALA A 102 -3.67 -3.10 22.99
CA ALA A 102 -4.19 -4.37 23.50
C ALA A 102 -3.31 -4.94 24.63
N ARG A 103 -1.97 -4.87 24.50
CA ARG A 103 -1.04 -5.28 25.56
C ARG A 103 -1.13 -4.42 26.82
N ALA A 104 -1.55 -3.16 26.68
CA ALA A 104 -1.79 -2.26 27.79
C ALA A 104 -3.16 -2.46 28.47
N GLY A 105 -3.94 -3.46 28.06
CA GLY A 105 -5.24 -3.77 28.65
C GLY A 105 -6.38 -2.90 28.12
N PHE A 106 -6.20 -2.18 27.01
CA PHE A 106 -7.31 -1.55 26.32
C PHE A 106 -8.08 -2.58 25.49
N GLU A 107 -9.41 -2.56 25.58
CA GLU A 107 -10.26 -3.47 24.84
C GLU A 107 -10.34 -3.07 23.38
N ARG A 108 -9.91 -3.98 22.50
CA ARG A 108 -10.09 -3.83 21.05
C ARG A 108 -11.52 -4.24 20.71
N ILE A 109 -12.19 -3.45 19.88
CA ILE A 109 -13.54 -3.82 19.43
C ILE A 109 -13.49 -5.20 18.75
N ALA A 110 -14.27 -6.15 19.28
CA ALA A 110 -14.45 -7.44 18.64
C ALA A 110 -15.28 -7.25 17.37
N HIS A 111 -15.08 -8.07 16.35
CA HIS A 111 -15.99 -8.09 15.20
C HIS A 111 -17.31 -8.74 15.64
N GLY A 112 -18.15 -7.98 16.35
CA GLY A 112 -19.42 -8.40 16.94
C GLY A 112 -20.22 -7.16 17.38
N ARG A 113 -21.55 -7.17 17.21
CA ARG A 113 -22.38 -5.96 17.04
C ARG A 113 -22.54 -5.05 18.26
N LEU A 114 -21.96 -5.33 19.43
CA LEU A 114 -22.31 -4.65 20.68
C LEU A 114 -21.16 -4.35 21.65
N SER A 115 -19.90 -4.73 21.39
CA SER A 115 -18.81 -4.50 22.37
C SER A 115 -18.26 -3.08 22.30
N ALA A 116 -18.03 -2.45 23.46
CA ALA A 116 -17.19 -1.26 23.55
C ALA A 116 -15.74 -1.58 23.14
N GLY A 117 -14.99 -0.57 22.69
CA GLY A 117 -13.57 -0.73 22.46
C GLY A 117 -12.97 0.22 21.43
N PHE A 118 -11.65 0.13 21.27
CA PHE A 118 -10.90 0.97 20.33
C PHE A 118 -10.75 0.33 18.94
N ARG A 119 -10.59 1.18 17.92
CA ARG A 119 -9.96 0.85 16.63
C ARG A 119 -8.85 1.82 16.30
N VAL A 120 -7.77 1.28 15.72
CA VAL A 120 -6.76 2.11 15.06
C VAL A 120 -6.97 2.03 13.56
N LEU A 121 -7.20 3.20 12.94
CA LEU A 121 -7.46 3.33 11.52
C LEU A 121 -6.37 4.19 10.88
N LYS A 122 -6.19 4.07 9.57
CA LYS A 122 -5.41 5.06 8.82
C LYS A 122 -6.10 6.43 8.95
N ASN A 123 -5.31 7.49 9.05
CA ASN A 123 -5.87 8.83 9.10
C ASN A 123 -6.26 9.27 7.68
N GLU A 124 -7.51 9.02 7.29
CA GLU A 124 -8.08 9.53 6.04
C GLU A 124 -8.47 11.00 6.27
N GLY A 125 -7.76 11.92 5.61
CA GLY A 125 -7.99 13.37 5.70
C GLY A 125 -7.16 14.14 6.75
N GLY A 126 -6.27 13.47 7.50
CA GLY A 126 -5.31 14.13 8.40
C GLY A 126 -3.89 14.16 7.81
N PRO A 127 -2.84 14.50 8.60
CA PRO A 127 -1.47 14.44 8.11
C PRO A 127 -1.20 13.05 7.51
N ALA A 128 -0.73 13.04 6.26
CA ALA A 128 -0.67 11.85 5.39
C ALA A 128 0.10 10.64 5.97
N THR A 129 0.82 10.87 7.07
CA THR A 129 1.71 9.93 7.74
C THR A 129 1.18 9.38 9.08
N GLY A 130 0.03 9.85 9.57
CA GLY A 130 -0.54 9.47 10.87
C GLY A 130 -1.58 8.34 10.85
N VAL A 131 -1.98 7.93 12.06
CA VAL A 131 -3.14 7.06 12.31
C VAL A 131 -4.15 7.78 13.20
N ARG A 132 -5.40 7.31 13.21
CA ARG A 132 -6.40 7.76 14.17
C ARG A 132 -6.80 6.59 15.07
N VAL A 133 -6.95 6.87 16.35
CA VAL A 133 -7.57 5.95 17.31
C VAL A 133 -8.99 6.43 17.55
N VAL A 134 -9.94 5.52 17.47
CA VAL A 134 -11.37 5.79 17.61
C VAL A 134 -11.92 4.89 18.71
N TRP A 135 -12.73 5.45 19.61
CA TRP A 135 -13.45 4.68 20.62
C TRP A 135 -14.91 4.49 20.21
N TYR A 136 -15.43 3.28 20.43
CA TYR A 136 -16.83 2.94 20.26
C TYR A 136 -17.41 2.57 21.63
N GLY A 137 -18.51 3.22 22.02
CA GLY A 137 -19.29 2.83 23.20
C GLY A 137 -19.99 1.49 23.00
N GLU A 138 -20.43 0.90 24.11
CA GLU A 138 -21.19 -0.36 24.08
C GLU A 138 -22.48 -0.19 23.28
N GLY A 139 -22.84 -1.21 22.48
CA GLY A 139 -24.02 -1.16 21.61
C GLY A 139 -23.89 -0.21 20.39
N ARG A 140 -22.78 0.50 20.23
CA ARG A 140 -22.61 1.51 19.16
C ARG A 140 -21.61 1.07 18.10
N ARG A 141 -21.97 1.25 16.82
CA ARG A 141 -21.07 1.01 15.68
C ARG A 141 -20.37 2.25 15.14
N LEU A 142 -20.72 3.42 15.65
CA LEU A 142 -20.14 4.70 15.28
C LEU A 142 -19.64 5.41 16.54
N PRO A 143 -18.50 6.12 16.46
CA PRO A 143 -18.01 6.92 17.58
C PRO A 143 -19.02 8.03 17.86
N LEU A 144 -19.31 8.28 19.14
CA LEU A 144 -20.14 9.40 19.57
C LEU A 144 -19.34 10.36 20.42
N ASP A 145 -19.46 11.65 20.14
CA ASP A 145 -18.72 12.68 20.87
C ASP A 145 -19.16 12.83 22.33
N SER A 146 -20.40 12.48 22.65
CA SER A 146 -20.92 12.47 24.03
C SER A 146 -20.40 11.31 24.88
N GLU A 147 -19.73 10.32 24.29
CA GLU A 147 -19.20 9.14 24.97
C GLU A 147 -17.70 8.96 24.63
N PRO A 148 -16.80 9.80 25.18
CA PRO A 148 -15.37 9.70 24.93
C PRO A 148 -14.76 8.37 25.42
N GLY A 149 -15.48 7.65 26.29
CA GLY A 149 -15.06 6.36 26.85
C GLY A 149 -13.64 6.43 27.43
N ARG A 150 -12.80 5.44 27.09
CA ARG A 150 -11.39 5.38 27.54
C ARG A 150 -10.42 6.16 26.66
N LEU A 151 -10.90 6.98 25.72
CA LEU A 151 -10.02 7.61 24.74
C LEU A 151 -9.03 8.61 25.36
N ALA A 152 -9.44 9.33 26.42
CA ALA A 152 -8.53 10.20 27.17
C ALA A 152 -7.35 9.40 27.75
N GLU A 153 -7.63 8.28 28.41
CA GLU A 153 -6.62 7.35 28.95
C GLU A 153 -5.72 6.79 27.84
N ILE A 154 -6.30 6.40 26.70
CA ILE A 154 -5.54 5.92 25.54
C ILE A 154 -4.61 7.03 25.02
N ALA A 155 -5.10 8.27 24.91
CA ALA A 155 -4.31 9.38 24.43
C ALA A 155 -3.14 9.68 25.39
N GLU A 156 -3.39 9.67 26.69
CA GLU A 156 -2.36 9.82 27.73
C GLU A 156 -1.32 8.69 27.69
N PHE A 157 -1.76 7.44 27.61
CA PHE A 157 -0.86 6.29 27.50
C PHE A 157 0.08 6.40 26.29
N ILE A 158 -0.46 6.79 25.13
CA ILE A 158 0.33 6.95 23.90
C ILE A 158 1.34 8.10 24.06
N ARG A 159 0.95 9.22 24.71
CA ARG A 159 1.86 10.34 25.00
C ARG A 159 2.97 9.94 25.96
N ALA A 160 2.64 9.20 27.03
CA ALA A 160 3.59 8.73 28.03
C ALA A 160 4.70 7.86 27.42
N GLY A 161 4.38 7.10 26.37
CA GLY A 161 5.37 6.33 25.61
C GLY A 161 6.41 7.17 24.86
N GLY A 162 6.28 8.50 24.81
CA GLY A 162 7.30 9.45 24.33
C GLY A 162 7.62 9.42 22.83
N LYS A 163 7.18 8.38 22.12
CA LYS A 163 7.47 8.08 20.71
C LYS A 163 6.54 8.79 19.72
N TYR A 164 5.31 9.08 20.12
CA TYR A 164 4.27 9.60 19.24
C TYR A 164 3.75 10.95 19.75
N ALA A 165 3.38 11.82 18.81
CA ALA A 165 2.59 13.01 19.11
C ALA A 165 1.10 12.66 19.00
N VAL A 166 0.29 13.12 19.97
CA VAL A 166 -1.14 12.81 20.06
C VAL A 166 -1.96 14.09 20.16
N ARG A 167 -2.80 14.34 19.16
CA ARG A 167 -3.79 15.43 19.16
C ARG A 167 -5.15 14.87 19.55
N TYR A 168 -5.66 15.30 20.69
CA TYR A 168 -6.98 14.95 21.21
C TYR A 168 -7.63 16.25 21.69
N ASN A 169 -8.74 16.63 21.05
CA ASN A 169 -9.44 17.90 21.28
C ASN A 169 -10.83 17.68 21.92
N GLY A 170 -11.08 16.50 22.51
CA GLY A 170 -12.40 16.03 22.95
C GLY A 170 -13.07 15.08 21.96
N GLY A 171 -14.12 14.39 22.42
CA GLY A 171 -14.92 13.44 21.62
C GLY A 171 -14.35 12.02 21.60
N ALA A 172 -14.71 11.24 20.57
CA ALA A 172 -14.38 9.81 20.46
C ALA A 172 -13.26 9.49 19.44
N ARG A 173 -12.42 10.47 19.07
CA ARG A 173 -11.27 10.29 18.17
C ARG A 173 -9.99 11.01 18.65
N ALA A 174 -8.86 10.33 18.57
CA ALA A 174 -7.53 10.90 18.76
C ALA A 174 -6.65 10.69 17.52
N GLU A 175 -5.86 11.68 17.15
CA GLU A 175 -4.91 11.58 16.03
C GLU A 175 -3.50 11.35 16.56
N VAL A 176 -2.80 10.38 15.96
CA VAL A 176 -1.48 9.94 16.40
C VAL A 176 -0.50 10.01 15.23
N THR A 177 0.59 10.73 15.41
CA THR A 177 1.67 10.90 14.42
C THR A 177 3.02 10.55 15.03
N ALA A 178 4.03 10.33 14.18
CA ALA A 178 5.41 10.25 14.67
C ALA A 178 5.77 11.54 15.40
N ARG A 179 6.45 11.43 16.54
CA ARG A 179 7.04 12.60 17.18
C ARG A 179 8.22 13.04 16.29
N ARG A 180 8.23 14.31 15.87
CA ARG A 180 9.42 14.87 15.21
C ARG A 180 10.59 14.83 16.20
N PRO A 181 11.82 14.54 15.74
CA PRO A 181 12.99 14.72 16.59
C PRO A 181 13.04 16.18 17.05
N ALA A 182 13.30 16.38 18.34
CA ALA A 182 13.47 17.72 18.89
C ALA A 182 14.72 18.34 18.21
N GLY A 183 14.51 19.26 17.27
CA GLY A 183 15.63 19.90 16.55
C GLY A 183 15.40 20.40 15.13
N ASP A 184 14.18 20.34 14.56
CA ASP A 184 13.92 20.98 13.25
C ASP A 184 13.07 22.26 13.42
N PRO A 185 13.71 23.45 13.49
CA PRO A 185 13.04 24.72 13.76
C PRO A 185 12.38 25.36 12.53
N ARG A 186 12.28 24.68 11.38
CA ARG A 186 11.67 25.28 10.19
C ARG A 186 10.16 25.06 10.14
N ARG A 187 9.43 25.91 10.86
CA ARG A 187 8.17 26.53 10.42
C ARG A 187 7.76 27.66 11.34
#